data_AF-A0A2V2ESE6-F1
#
_entry.id   AF-A0A2V2ESE6-F1
#
_cell.length_a   1.000
_cell.length_b   1.000
_cell.length_c   1.000
_cell.angle_alpha   90.00
_cell.angle_beta   90.00
_cell.angle_gamma   90.00
#
_symmetry.space_group_name_H-M   'P 1'
#
loop_
_entity.id
_entity.type
_entity.pdbx_description
1 polymer ?
#
loop_
_entity_poly.entity_id
_entity_poly.type
_entity_poly.pdbx_seq_one_letter_code
_entity_poly.pdbx_strand_id
1 'polypeptide(L)'
;MKKKICCLLLGGLVLSSCGLMAACEKSDHVIDGIEYTRIPEGIMAMIDDPAITQASPLAEFDGEPVVKVDFWDGTDLEELHLPSSVRELSIKNCPSLRLLELNDGLLKLSSLSGLPALTELTIPASVRKVGTFYNNENGTGGLTVYYEGSVEQMMNMEFSVVGGFGSCKALYVDGELFTDPVVPDGVSAIPAFIFTNMMQLKSITLPSSVTNIGEEAFSGCRALSDIYYQSTTLNWDMIGKGHAWNSNNLPGEERGLLSFTVHCTDGDIEYGPVLPQE
;
A
#
# COMPACT_ATOMS: atom_id res chain seq x y z
N MET A 1 32.57 31.86 -5.73
CA MET A 1 31.13 32.03 -5.40
C MET A 1 30.31 30.87 -5.97
N LYS A 2 30.64 29.64 -5.58
CA LYS A 2 29.92 28.40 -5.94
C LYS A 2 29.56 27.71 -4.62
N LYS A 3 28.41 27.04 -4.56
CA LYS A 3 27.67 26.56 -3.37
C LYS A 3 26.58 27.55 -2.90
N LYS A 4 25.40 27.47 -3.52
CA LYS A 4 24.12 27.86 -2.89
C LYS A 4 22.85 27.56 -3.70
N ILE A 5 22.93 27.04 -4.94
CA ILE A 5 21.75 26.99 -5.82
C ILE A 5 21.03 25.62 -5.83
N CYS A 6 21.68 24.49 -5.52
CA CYS A 6 20.99 23.18 -5.52
C CYS A 6 20.35 22.76 -4.18
N CYS A 7 20.68 23.40 -3.06
CA CYS A 7 20.00 23.14 -1.77
C CYS A 7 18.63 23.83 -1.65
N LEU A 8 18.24 24.68 -2.61
CA LEU A 8 17.00 25.48 -2.53
C LEU A 8 15.77 24.83 -3.18
N LEU A 9 15.94 23.76 -3.96
CA LEU A 9 14.82 23.02 -4.59
C LEU A 9 14.53 21.67 -3.91
N LEU A 10 15.45 21.17 -3.08
CA LEU A 10 15.31 19.91 -2.34
C LEU A 10 15.38 20.21 -0.84
N GLY A 11 14.34 20.81 -0.28
CA GLY A 11 14.25 21.14 1.15
C GLY A 11 14.32 19.92 2.06
N GLY A 12 15.48 19.28 2.19
CA GLY A 12 15.75 18.18 3.12
C GLY A 12 15.78 16.76 2.55
N LEU A 13 15.78 16.55 1.22
CA LEU A 13 15.91 15.18 0.65
C LEU A 13 17.34 14.65 0.87
N VAL A 14 17.48 13.51 1.57
CA VAL A 14 18.75 12.83 1.80
C VAL A 14 18.73 11.46 1.12
N LEU A 15 19.72 11.22 0.26
CA LEU A 15 19.94 9.97 -0.46
C LEU A 15 21.32 9.44 -0.10
N SER A 16 21.43 8.15 0.20
CA SER A 16 22.73 7.49 0.36
C SER A 16 22.77 6.15 -0.35
N SER A 17 23.81 5.96 -1.15
CA SER A 17 24.35 4.65 -1.54
C SER A 17 25.52 4.31 -0.60
N CYS A 18 25.83 3.02 -0.39
CA CYS A 18 26.97 2.62 0.43
C CYS A 18 28.30 2.94 -0.30
N GLY A 19 28.67 4.21 -0.29
CA GLY A 19 29.89 4.75 -0.90
C GLY A 19 29.64 6.11 -1.54
N LEU A 20 30.05 7.18 -0.85
CA LEU A 20 29.98 8.61 -1.24
C LEU A 20 28.60 9.30 -1.12
N MET A 21 28.55 10.34 -0.28
CA MET A 21 27.50 11.36 -0.33
C MET A 21 27.50 12.01 -1.73
N ALA A 22 26.47 11.76 -2.51
CA ALA A 22 26.30 12.37 -3.83
C ALA A 22 25.90 13.85 -3.72
N ALA A 23 26.66 14.71 -4.40
CA ALA A 23 26.18 16.03 -4.80
C ALA A 23 25.21 15.87 -5.99
N CYS A 24 24.03 16.48 -5.92
CA CYS A 24 23.19 16.68 -7.11
C CYS A 24 23.96 17.56 -8.11
N GLU A 25 24.43 16.98 -9.21
CA GLU A 25 24.83 17.73 -10.38
C GLU A 25 23.59 17.94 -11.26
N LYS A 26 23.29 19.19 -11.63
CA LYS A 26 22.28 19.47 -12.67
C LYS A 26 22.68 18.65 -13.91
N SER A 27 21.86 17.70 -14.31
CA SER A 27 21.97 17.13 -15.65
C SER A 27 21.17 18.00 -16.61
N ASP A 28 21.81 18.48 -17.67
CA ASP A 28 21.23 19.32 -18.73
C ASP A 28 20.20 18.60 -19.62
N HIS A 29 19.50 17.60 -19.10
CA HIS A 29 18.43 16.92 -19.82
C HIS A 29 17.09 17.49 -19.37
N VAL A 30 16.51 18.31 -20.25
CA VAL A 30 15.10 18.71 -20.20
C VAL A 30 14.41 17.86 -21.27
N ILE A 31 13.57 16.92 -20.85
CA ILE A 31 12.65 16.20 -21.74
C ILE A 31 11.25 16.74 -21.41
N ASP A 32 10.57 17.29 -22.41
CA ASP A 32 9.21 17.84 -22.28
C ASP A 32 9.00 18.93 -21.20
N GLY A 33 10.03 19.74 -20.93
CA GLY A 33 9.92 20.88 -20.00
C GLY A 33 10.07 20.52 -18.51
N ILE A 34 10.48 19.29 -18.20
CA ILE A 34 10.70 18.79 -16.84
C ILE A 34 12.21 18.84 -16.53
N GLU A 35 12.61 19.40 -15.38
CA GLU A 35 14.02 19.39 -14.93
C GLU A 35 14.36 18.02 -14.34
N TYR A 36 15.22 17.25 -15.03
CA TYR A 36 15.73 15.98 -14.52
C TYR A 36 17.00 16.25 -13.70
N THR A 37 17.07 15.71 -12.48
CA THR A 37 18.33 15.67 -11.74
C THR A 37 18.87 14.25 -11.77
N ARG A 38 19.94 14.03 -12.54
CA ARG A 38 20.72 12.79 -12.46
C ARG A 38 21.44 12.79 -11.11
N ILE A 39 20.91 12.03 -10.16
CA ILE A 39 21.69 11.62 -8.99
C ILE A 39 22.82 10.71 -9.55
N PRO A 40 24.07 10.81 -9.08
CA PRO A 40 25.13 9.89 -9.44
C PRO A 40 24.63 8.43 -9.37
N GLU A 41 25.19 7.54 -10.21
CA GLU A 41 24.95 6.07 -10.19
C GLU A 41 23.71 5.55 -10.95
N GLY A 42 23.08 6.35 -11.81
CA GLY A 42 22.08 5.81 -12.77
C GLY A 42 20.64 5.74 -12.25
N ILE A 43 20.38 6.26 -11.06
CA ILE A 43 19.03 6.44 -10.49
C ILE A 43 18.23 7.43 -11.37
N MET A 44 17.04 7.03 -11.82
CA MET A 44 16.07 7.95 -12.42
C MET A 44 15.11 8.45 -11.34
N ALA A 45 15.16 9.75 -11.06
CA ALA A 45 14.21 10.39 -10.17
C ALA A 45 13.49 11.54 -10.89
N MET A 46 12.18 11.62 -10.70
CA MET A 46 11.36 12.71 -11.21
C MET A 46 10.63 13.36 -10.04
N ILE A 47 10.69 14.69 -9.98
CA ILE A 47 9.99 15.48 -8.98
C ILE A 47 8.98 16.32 -9.74
N ASP A 48 7.72 16.14 -9.38
CA ASP A 48 6.65 17.01 -9.84
C ASP A 48 6.25 17.93 -8.69
N ASP A 49 6.72 19.18 -8.73
CA ASP A 49 6.42 20.20 -7.73
C ASP A 49 5.64 21.35 -8.38
N PRO A 50 4.39 21.61 -7.95
CA PRO A 50 3.53 22.64 -8.55
C PRO A 50 4.11 24.06 -8.48
N ALA A 51 5.08 24.32 -7.59
CA ALA A 51 5.73 25.62 -7.50
C ALA A 51 6.75 25.87 -8.63
N ILE A 52 7.22 24.81 -9.31
CA ILE A 52 8.30 24.88 -10.30
C ILE A 52 7.99 24.18 -11.62
N THR A 53 7.12 23.17 -11.63
CA THR A 53 6.74 22.42 -12.83
C THR A 53 5.68 23.18 -13.63
N GLN A 54 5.94 23.46 -14.91
CA GLN A 54 4.93 23.98 -15.85
C GLN A 54 4.27 22.88 -16.72
N ALA A 55 4.68 21.62 -16.54
CA ALA A 55 4.08 20.49 -17.23
C ALA A 55 2.65 20.21 -16.75
N SER A 56 1.82 19.64 -17.61
CA SER A 56 0.43 19.29 -17.30
C SER A 56 0.10 17.89 -17.83
N PRO A 57 -0.70 17.09 -17.10
CA PRO A 57 -1.24 17.38 -15.77
C PRO A 57 -0.19 17.18 -14.66
N LEU A 58 -0.28 17.98 -13.60
CA LEU A 58 0.49 17.79 -12.37
C LEU A 58 -0.10 16.64 -11.54
N ALA A 59 0.69 16.09 -10.62
CA ALA A 59 0.17 15.21 -9.60
C ALA A 59 -0.83 15.95 -8.69
N GLU A 60 -2.00 15.34 -8.49
CA GLU A 60 -3.09 15.90 -7.68
C GLU A 60 -3.58 14.89 -6.65
N PHE A 61 -4.00 15.39 -5.49
CA PHE A 61 -4.67 14.63 -4.44
C PHE A 61 -5.93 15.39 -4.01
N ASP A 62 -7.09 14.73 -4.08
CA ASP A 62 -8.41 15.37 -3.84
C ASP A 62 -8.65 16.65 -4.65
N GLY A 63 -8.09 16.73 -5.87
CA GLY A 63 -8.22 17.87 -6.77
C GLY A 63 -7.26 19.03 -6.51
N GLU A 64 -6.34 18.87 -5.56
CA GLU A 64 -5.31 19.87 -5.25
C GLU A 64 -3.93 19.39 -5.74
N PRO A 65 -3.12 20.26 -6.39
CA PRO A 65 -1.76 19.93 -6.81
C PRO A 65 -0.88 19.60 -5.61
N VAL A 66 -0.06 18.55 -5.74
CA VAL A 66 0.80 18.07 -4.67
C VAL A 66 2.22 17.80 -5.16
N VAL A 67 3.20 17.89 -4.25
CA VAL A 67 4.57 17.49 -4.56
C VAL A 67 4.63 15.96 -4.63
N LYS A 68 4.93 15.44 -5.83
CA LYS A 68 5.13 14.02 -6.08
C LYS A 68 6.60 13.74 -6.36
N VAL A 69 7.09 12.63 -5.83
CA VAL A 69 8.41 12.10 -6.17
C VAL A 69 8.28 10.68 -6.71
N ASP A 70 8.90 10.43 -7.85
CA ASP A 70 9.02 9.13 -8.49
C ASP A 70 10.50 8.70 -8.52
N PHE A 71 10.78 7.46 -8.14
CA PHE A 71 12.09 6.81 -8.25
C PHE A 71 11.97 5.52 -9.06
N TRP A 72 12.81 5.35 -10.08
CA TRP A 72 12.86 4.13 -10.90
C TRP A 72 14.29 3.68 -11.16
N ASP A 73 14.48 2.38 -11.25
CA ASP A 73 15.73 1.72 -11.67
C ASP A 73 16.95 2.15 -10.82
N GLY A 74 16.73 2.44 -9.55
CA GLY A 74 17.77 2.85 -8.60
C GLY A 74 18.52 1.64 -8.04
N THR A 75 19.41 1.05 -8.83
CA THR A 75 20.11 -0.20 -8.47
C THR A 75 21.03 -0.07 -7.26
N ASP A 76 21.59 1.11 -7.01
CA ASP A 76 22.52 1.36 -5.90
C ASP A 76 21.92 2.22 -4.77
N LEU A 77 20.63 2.59 -4.88
CA LEU A 77 19.95 3.37 -3.84
C LEU A 77 19.68 2.48 -2.63
N GLU A 78 20.30 2.79 -1.47
CA GLU A 78 20.15 1.98 -0.25
C GLU A 78 19.25 2.61 0.80
N GLU A 79 19.33 3.93 0.96
CA GLU A 79 18.54 4.67 1.95
C GLU A 79 17.90 5.90 1.31
N LEU A 80 16.63 6.12 1.65
CA LEU A 80 15.83 7.26 1.18
C LEU A 80 15.07 7.87 2.36
N HIS A 81 15.33 9.15 2.60
CA HIS A 81 14.60 9.95 3.61
C HIS A 81 13.72 10.98 2.90
N LEU A 82 12.41 10.86 3.08
CA LEU A 82 11.45 11.69 2.37
C LEU A 82 11.29 13.07 3.04
N PRO A 83 11.34 14.19 2.29
CA PRO A 83 11.17 15.52 2.85
C PRO A 83 9.70 15.75 3.25
N SER A 84 9.49 16.63 4.23
CA SER A 84 8.15 16.97 4.73
C SER A 84 7.24 17.68 3.72
N SER A 85 7.76 18.12 2.57
CA SER A 85 6.98 18.73 1.48
C SER A 85 6.32 17.71 0.58
N VAL A 86 6.84 16.47 0.51
CA VAL A 86 6.33 15.44 -0.41
C VAL A 86 5.02 14.88 0.11
N ARG A 87 4.06 14.71 -0.81
CA ARG A 87 2.70 14.23 -0.53
C ARG A 87 2.35 12.98 -1.32
N GLU A 88 3.04 12.71 -2.41
CA GLU A 88 2.91 11.48 -3.19
C GLU A 88 4.28 10.86 -3.48
N LEU A 89 4.40 9.54 -3.28
CA LEU A 89 5.63 8.80 -3.53
C LEU A 89 5.36 7.58 -4.42
N SER A 90 6.31 7.32 -5.31
CA SER A 90 6.34 6.15 -6.18
C SER A 90 7.78 5.67 -6.28
N ILE A 91 8.03 4.40 -5.99
CA ILE A 91 9.34 3.75 -6.10
C ILE A 91 9.16 2.43 -6.83
N LYS A 92 9.97 2.23 -7.87
CA LYS A 92 9.97 1.01 -8.69
C LYS A 92 11.39 0.54 -8.93
N ASN A 93 11.61 -0.77 -8.84
CA ASN A 93 12.87 -1.42 -9.20
C ASN A 93 14.10 -0.76 -8.54
N CYS A 94 14.06 -0.62 -7.22
CA CYS A 94 15.18 -0.14 -6.42
C CYS A 94 15.66 -1.29 -5.52
N PRO A 95 16.37 -2.29 -6.08
CA PRO A 95 16.62 -3.57 -5.42
C PRO A 95 17.50 -3.51 -4.18
N SER A 96 18.34 -2.47 -4.05
CA SER A 96 19.24 -2.27 -2.91
C SER A 96 18.61 -1.44 -1.79
N LEU A 97 17.41 -0.89 -1.99
CA LEU A 97 16.76 0.00 -1.02
C LEU A 97 16.37 -0.79 0.22
N ARG A 98 17.07 -0.54 1.33
CA ARG A 98 16.89 -1.23 2.61
C ARG A 98 16.29 -0.35 3.69
N LEU A 99 16.37 0.98 3.53
CA LEU A 99 15.78 1.95 4.46
C LEU A 99 14.95 2.98 3.68
N LEU A 100 13.67 3.05 4.00
CA LEU A 100 12.74 4.04 3.46
C LEU A 100 12.04 4.76 4.61
N GLU A 101 12.41 6.01 4.85
CA GLU A 101 11.75 6.86 5.83
C GLU A 101 10.73 7.78 5.13
N LEU A 102 9.45 7.56 5.41
CA LEU A 102 8.35 8.38 4.92
C LEU A 102 8.14 9.59 5.85
N ASN A 103 7.52 10.66 5.32
CA ASN A 103 7.19 11.83 6.12
C ASN A 103 5.73 11.80 6.60
N ASP A 104 5.45 12.36 7.78
CA ASP A 104 4.11 12.40 8.39
C ASP A 104 3.03 13.09 7.55
N GLY A 105 3.42 13.88 6.53
CA GLY A 105 2.50 14.56 5.62
C GLY A 105 2.14 13.77 4.37
N LEU A 106 2.71 12.57 4.16
CA LEU A 106 2.50 11.79 2.95
C LEU A 106 1.04 11.33 2.82
N LEU A 107 0.40 11.63 1.68
CA LEU A 107 -1.01 11.32 1.43
C LEU A 107 -1.19 10.06 0.59
N LYS A 108 -0.23 9.76 -0.28
CA LYS A 108 -0.38 8.71 -1.29
C LYS A 108 0.91 7.94 -1.56
N LEU A 109 0.80 6.62 -1.54
CA LEU A 109 1.80 5.69 -2.02
C LEU A 109 1.33 5.13 -3.35
N SER A 110 1.78 5.71 -4.46
CA SER A 110 1.28 5.36 -5.80
C SER A 110 1.78 4.01 -6.29
N SER A 111 3.04 3.71 -6.00
CA SER A 111 3.64 2.42 -6.33
C SER A 111 4.84 2.19 -5.44
N LEU A 112 4.93 1.02 -4.83
CA LEU A 112 6.10 0.50 -4.13
C LEU A 112 6.34 -0.91 -4.66
N SER A 113 7.25 -1.06 -5.62
CA SER A 113 7.53 -2.36 -6.21
C SER A 113 8.99 -2.63 -6.53
N GLY A 114 9.39 -3.90 -6.46
CA GLY A 114 10.77 -4.32 -6.72
C GLY A 114 11.75 -3.74 -5.71
N LEU A 115 11.47 -3.95 -4.42
CA LEU A 115 12.28 -3.48 -3.29
C LEU A 115 12.79 -4.65 -2.41
N PRO A 116 13.33 -5.75 -2.96
CA PRO A 116 13.63 -6.99 -2.23
C PRO A 116 14.52 -6.83 -0.98
N ALA A 117 15.33 -5.78 -0.87
CA ALA A 117 16.15 -5.49 0.31
C ALA A 117 15.37 -4.79 1.46
N LEU A 118 14.20 -4.21 1.19
CA LEU A 118 13.36 -3.55 2.18
C LEU A 118 12.64 -4.60 3.02
N THR A 119 12.93 -4.63 4.32
CA THR A 119 12.39 -5.62 5.25
C THR A 119 11.41 -5.03 6.25
N GLU A 120 11.43 -3.71 6.44
CA GLU A 120 10.50 -2.99 7.29
C GLU A 120 10.07 -1.69 6.61
N LEU A 121 8.81 -1.32 6.76
CA LEU A 121 8.28 -0.04 6.30
C LEU A 121 7.25 0.48 7.29
N THR A 122 7.47 1.72 7.75
CA THR A 122 6.48 2.46 8.54
C THR A 122 5.68 3.37 7.62
N ILE A 123 4.36 3.21 7.62
CA ILE A 123 3.42 3.98 6.82
C ILE A 123 2.68 4.96 7.73
N PRO A 124 2.81 6.28 7.50
CA PRO A 124 2.24 7.27 8.40
C PRO A 124 0.71 7.30 8.28
N ALA A 125 0.05 7.67 9.39
CA ALA A 125 -1.42 7.71 9.50
C ALA A 125 -2.10 8.64 8.48
N SER A 126 -1.35 9.57 7.88
CA SER A 126 -1.80 10.51 6.86
C SER A 126 -2.03 9.90 5.49
N VAL A 127 -1.47 8.71 5.21
CA VAL A 127 -1.67 8.01 3.93
C VAL A 127 -3.12 7.59 3.81
N ARG A 128 -3.75 8.03 2.72
CA ARG A 128 -5.16 7.78 2.41
C ARG A 128 -5.35 6.95 1.15
N LYS A 129 -4.31 6.86 0.30
CA LYS A 129 -4.36 6.12 -0.96
C LYS A 129 -3.12 5.27 -1.17
N VAL A 130 -3.32 3.99 -1.47
CA VAL A 130 -2.25 3.03 -1.75
C VAL A 130 -2.51 2.42 -3.12
N GLY A 131 -1.55 2.54 -4.02
CA GLY A 131 -1.57 1.93 -5.33
C GLY A 131 -0.91 0.56 -5.30
N THR A 132 0.02 0.34 -6.21
CA THR A 132 0.73 -0.94 -6.34
C THR A 132 1.66 -1.17 -5.14
N PHE A 133 1.54 -2.28 -4.43
CA PHE A 133 2.45 -2.64 -3.32
C PHE A 133 2.96 -4.08 -3.48
N TYR A 134 4.16 -4.25 -4.06
CA TYR A 134 4.76 -5.57 -4.32
C TYR A 134 6.26 -5.58 -4.02
N ASN A 135 6.64 -6.05 -2.84
CA ASN A 135 8.05 -6.02 -2.44
C ASN A 135 8.96 -6.93 -3.29
N ASN A 136 8.47 -8.10 -3.71
CA ASN A 136 9.20 -9.04 -4.57
C ASN A 136 8.32 -9.72 -5.61
N GLU A 137 8.91 -10.11 -6.75
CA GLU A 137 8.21 -10.71 -7.91
C GLU A 137 7.57 -12.09 -7.61
N ASN A 138 7.97 -12.73 -6.51
CA ASN A 138 7.55 -14.10 -6.16
C ASN A 138 6.79 -14.22 -4.82
N GLY A 139 6.13 -13.14 -4.37
CA GLY A 139 5.01 -13.22 -3.43
C GLY A 139 5.28 -14.04 -2.16
N THR A 140 6.20 -13.56 -1.31
CA THR A 140 6.23 -13.78 0.16
C THR A 140 7.14 -12.75 0.83
N GLY A 141 7.21 -11.55 0.24
CA GLY A 141 8.13 -10.47 0.60
C GLY A 141 8.28 -10.35 2.11
N GLY A 142 9.51 -10.52 2.60
CA GLY A 142 9.84 -10.45 4.04
C GLY A 142 9.60 -9.09 4.69
N LEU A 143 8.81 -8.22 4.05
CA LEU A 143 8.44 -6.90 4.50
C LEU A 143 7.45 -6.99 5.64
N THR A 144 7.85 -6.43 6.78
CA THR A 144 6.96 -6.11 7.88
C THR A 144 6.49 -4.67 7.70
N VAL A 145 5.18 -4.46 7.70
CA VAL A 145 4.58 -3.13 7.57
C VAL A 145 4.04 -2.68 8.92
N TYR A 146 4.37 -1.46 9.32
CA TYR A 146 3.81 -0.80 10.50
C TYR A 146 2.96 0.37 10.01
N TYR A 147 1.64 0.27 10.11
CA TYR A 147 0.75 1.39 9.83
C TYR A 147 0.46 2.15 11.14
N GLU A 148 0.76 3.44 11.15
CA GLU A 148 0.62 4.29 12.34
C GLU A 148 -0.81 4.79 12.59
N GLY A 149 -1.74 4.57 11.64
CA GLY A 149 -3.14 4.94 11.81
C GLY A 149 -3.99 3.86 12.46
N SER A 150 -5.24 4.20 12.74
CA SER A 150 -6.22 3.28 13.31
C SER A 150 -6.78 2.30 12.28
N VAL A 151 -7.44 1.24 12.76
CA VAL A 151 -8.22 0.33 11.92
C VAL A 151 -9.28 1.10 11.11
N GLU A 152 -9.95 2.08 11.72
CA GLU A 152 -10.93 2.92 11.03
C GLU A 152 -10.31 3.68 9.84
N GLN A 153 -9.13 4.28 10.05
CA GLN A 153 -8.43 4.98 8.97
C GLN A 153 -8.02 4.02 7.84
N MET A 154 -7.55 2.82 8.19
CA MET A 154 -7.23 1.79 7.22
C MET A 154 -8.45 1.35 6.39
N MET A 155 -9.62 1.19 7.02
CA MET A 155 -10.87 0.85 6.32
C MET A 155 -11.43 1.98 5.45
N ASN A 156 -10.91 3.20 5.60
CA ASN A 156 -11.28 4.35 4.77
C ASN A 156 -10.23 4.67 3.69
N MET A 157 -9.19 3.84 3.53
CA MET A 157 -8.21 4.02 2.46
C MET A 157 -8.75 3.62 1.09
N GLU A 158 -8.25 4.31 0.06
CA GLU A 158 -8.48 3.94 -1.34
C GLU A 158 -7.32 3.08 -1.87
N PHE A 159 -7.65 1.92 -2.46
CA PHE A 159 -6.69 1.06 -3.14
C PHE A 159 -6.90 1.12 -4.66
N SER A 160 -5.86 1.52 -5.42
CA SER A 160 -6.01 1.75 -6.87
C SER A 160 -5.83 0.52 -7.75
N VAL A 161 -5.21 -0.55 -7.25
CA VAL A 161 -4.96 -1.81 -7.99
C VAL A 161 -4.82 -2.98 -7.02
N VAL A 162 -4.74 -4.21 -7.55
CA VAL A 162 -4.34 -5.41 -6.80
C VAL A 162 -2.99 -5.16 -6.13
N GLY A 163 -2.91 -5.35 -4.82
CA GLY A 163 -1.69 -5.14 -4.03
C GLY A 163 -1.91 -4.25 -2.81
N GLY A 164 -2.97 -4.48 -2.03
CA GLY A 164 -3.08 -3.89 -0.69
C GLY A 164 -2.01 -4.43 0.26
N PHE A 165 -2.21 -4.28 1.56
CA PHE A 165 -1.21 -4.70 2.56
C PHE A 165 -1.01 -6.23 2.62
N GLY A 166 -1.86 -7.04 1.99
CA GLY A 166 -1.85 -8.49 2.19
C GLY A 166 -0.60 -9.23 1.68
N SER A 167 0.24 -8.65 0.81
CA SER A 167 1.50 -9.29 0.40
C SER A 167 2.65 -9.12 1.41
N CYS A 168 2.43 -8.43 2.54
CA CYS A 168 3.43 -8.29 3.60
C CYS A 168 3.56 -9.59 4.42
N LYS A 169 4.73 -9.80 5.03
CA LYS A 169 4.98 -10.90 5.97
C LYS A 169 4.18 -10.73 7.27
N ALA A 170 4.09 -9.48 7.74
CA ALA A 170 3.35 -9.10 8.92
C ALA A 170 2.91 -7.64 8.78
N LEU A 171 1.72 -7.36 9.28
CA LEU A 171 1.14 -6.02 9.34
C LEU A 171 0.89 -5.70 10.81
N TYR A 172 1.38 -4.55 11.27
CA TYR A 172 1.03 -3.98 12.56
C TYR A 172 0.19 -2.73 12.33
N VAL A 173 -0.88 -2.59 13.13
CA VAL A 173 -1.78 -1.43 13.10
C VAL A 173 -1.94 -0.97 14.54
N ASP A 174 -1.69 0.31 14.81
CA ASP A 174 -1.71 0.87 16.17
C ASP A 174 -0.82 0.07 17.16
N GLY A 175 0.33 -0.42 16.66
CA GLY A 175 1.30 -1.19 17.44
C GLY A 175 0.98 -2.68 17.65
N GLU A 176 -0.21 -3.14 17.25
CA GLU A 176 -0.64 -4.52 17.43
C GLU A 176 -0.58 -5.33 16.12
N LEU A 177 -0.26 -6.62 16.23
CA LEU A 177 -0.21 -7.52 15.07
C LEU A 177 -1.62 -7.71 14.49
N PHE A 178 -1.78 -7.46 13.20
CA PHE A 178 -3.07 -7.49 12.51
C PHE A 178 -3.43 -8.91 12.06
N THR A 179 -3.90 -9.74 13.00
CA THR A 179 -4.33 -11.14 12.76
C THR A 179 -5.82 -11.37 12.91
N ASP A 180 -6.47 -10.61 13.78
CA ASP A 180 -7.87 -10.78 14.19
C ASP A 180 -8.51 -9.42 14.51
N PRO A 181 -8.49 -8.47 13.54
CA PRO A 181 -8.94 -7.10 13.77
C PRO A 181 -10.43 -7.02 14.11
N VAL A 182 -10.73 -6.06 14.99
CA VAL A 182 -12.10 -5.59 15.23
C VAL A 182 -12.30 -4.31 14.44
N VAL A 183 -13.16 -4.37 13.43
CA VAL A 183 -13.57 -3.18 12.68
C VAL A 183 -14.49 -2.35 13.56
N PRO A 184 -14.19 -1.06 13.81
CA PRO A 184 -14.99 -0.22 14.70
C PRO A 184 -16.33 0.15 14.07
N ASP A 185 -17.32 0.42 14.93
CA ASP A 185 -18.62 0.95 14.52
C ASP A 185 -18.45 2.23 13.68
N GLY A 186 -19.29 2.39 12.66
CA GLY A 186 -19.25 3.56 11.76
C GLY A 186 -18.55 3.29 10.43
N VAL A 187 -17.74 2.22 10.35
CA VAL A 187 -17.24 1.71 9.06
C VAL A 187 -18.39 1.08 8.28
N SER A 188 -18.64 1.59 7.07
CA SER A 188 -19.75 1.16 6.20
C SER A 188 -19.33 0.16 5.12
N ALA A 189 -18.04 0.08 4.82
CA ALA A 189 -17.53 -0.80 3.78
C ALA A 189 -16.15 -1.37 4.13
N ILE A 190 -15.89 -2.58 3.64
CA ILE A 190 -14.54 -3.13 3.55
C ILE A 190 -13.98 -2.76 2.17
N PRO A 191 -12.87 -2.00 2.09
CA PRO A 191 -12.33 -1.56 0.81
C PRO A 191 -11.94 -2.70 -0.12
N ALA A 192 -11.95 -2.42 -1.42
CA ALA A 192 -11.40 -3.34 -2.41
C ALA A 192 -9.91 -3.56 -2.14
N PHE A 193 -9.44 -4.78 -2.37
CA PHE A 193 -8.04 -5.21 -2.28
C PHE A 193 -7.32 -5.11 -0.92
N ILE A 194 -7.96 -4.58 0.13
CA ILE A 194 -7.33 -4.26 1.42
C ILE A 194 -6.60 -5.45 2.07
N PHE A 195 -7.19 -6.65 2.05
CA PHE A 195 -6.60 -7.86 2.60
C PHE A 195 -6.13 -8.86 1.53
N THR A 196 -6.06 -8.48 0.25
CA THR A 196 -5.69 -9.43 -0.81
C THR A 196 -4.34 -10.10 -0.52
N ASN A 197 -4.33 -11.43 -0.47
CA ASN A 197 -3.22 -12.33 -0.14
C ASN A 197 -2.71 -12.24 1.31
N MET A 198 -3.48 -11.67 2.24
CA MET A 198 -3.07 -11.54 3.64
C MET A 198 -3.05 -12.89 4.36
N MET A 199 -1.88 -13.54 4.37
CA MET A 199 -1.68 -14.90 4.89
C MET A 199 -1.72 -15.00 6.42
N GLN A 200 -1.68 -13.87 7.13
CA GLN A 200 -1.73 -13.79 8.59
C GLN A 200 -3.13 -13.51 9.15
N LEU A 201 -4.08 -13.06 8.32
CA LEU A 201 -5.43 -12.74 8.75
C LEU A 201 -6.20 -14.04 9.05
N LYS A 202 -6.47 -14.29 10.34
CA LYS A 202 -7.13 -15.51 10.82
C LYS A 202 -8.63 -15.32 10.99
N SER A 203 -9.02 -14.18 11.52
CA SER A 203 -10.42 -13.81 11.68
C SER A 203 -10.61 -12.31 11.52
N ILE A 204 -11.85 -11.85 11.46
CA ILE A 204 -12.19 -10.43 11.48
C ILE A 204 -13.56 -10.23 12.11
N THR A 205 -13.71 -9.21 12.96
CA THR A 205 -15.02 -8.81 13.49
C THR A 205 -15.52 -7.60 12.72
N LEU A 206 -16.71 -7.73 12.13
CA LEU A 206 -17.38 -6.72 11.32
C LEU A 206 -18.62 -6.20 12.06
N PRO A 207 -18.77 -4.88 12.25
CA PRO A 207 -19.95 -4.30 12.87
C PRO A 207 -21.15 -4.38 11.93
N SER A 208 -22.36 -4.23 12.47
CA SER A 208 -23.60 -4.22 11.68
C SER A 208 -23.69 -3.04 10.70
N SER A 209 -22.83 -2.03 10.82
CA SER A 209 -22.77 -0.89 9.92
C SER A 209 -22.16 -1.23 8.56
N VAL A 210 -21.42 -2.35 8.44
CA VAL A 210 -20.82 -2.77 7.17
C VAL A 210 -21.91 -3.28 6.23
N THR A 211 -22.14 -2.56 5.13
CA THR A 211 -23.12 -2.92 4.10
C THR A 211 -22.48 -3.33 2.78
N ASN A 212 -21.16 -3.16 2.64
CA ASN A 212 -20.42 -3.43 1.42
C ASN A 212 -19.06 -4.08 1.69
N ILE A 213 -18.70 -5.06 0.87
CA ILE A 213 -17.36 -5.66 0.82
C ILE A 213 -16.84 -5.47 -0.60
N GLY A 214 -15.67 -4.86 -0.74
CA GLY A 214 -15.06 -4.53 -2.02
C GLY A 214 -14.60 -5.72 -2.84
N GLU A 215 -14.24 -5.45 -4.09
CA GLU A 215 -13.63 -6.43 -4.99
C GLU A 215 -12.35 -7.00 -4.37
N GLU A 216 -12.20 -8.32 -4.46
CA GLU A 216 -11.04 -9.08 -3.96
C GLU A 216 -10.61 -8.78 -2.51
N ALA A 217 -11.50 -8.21 -1.68
CA ALA A 217 -11.17 -7.72 -0.34
C ALA A 217 -10.47 -8.76 0.54
N PHE A 218 -10.90 -10.03 0.47
CA PHE A 218 -10.31 -11.19 1.16
C PHE A 218 -9.73 -12.24 0.19
N SER A 219 -9.52 -11.88 -1.07
CA SER A 219 -8.95 -12.77 -2.08
C SER A 219 -7.58 -13.30 -1.61
N GLY A 220 -7.38 -14.62 -1.57
CA GLY A 220 -6.10 -15.22 -1.16
C GLY A 220 -5.79 -15.15 0.36
N CYS A 221 -6.71 -14.74 1.23
CA CYS A 221 -6.55 -14.81 2.69
C CYS A 221 -6.61 -16.27 3.20
N ARG A 222 -5.56 -17.06 2.97
CA ARG A 222 -5.60 -18.52 3.23
C ARG A 222 -5.67 -18.93 4.69
N ALA A 223 -5.35 -18.04 5.62
CA ALA A 223 -5.48 -18.29 7.05
C ALA A 223 -6.85 -17.90 7.61
N LEU A 224 -7.69 -17.21 6.83
CA LEU A 224 -8.99 -16.73 7.28
C LEU A 224 -9.94 -17.92 7.46
N SER A 225 -10.32 -18.18 8.71
CA SER A 225 -11.27 -19.24 9.07
C SER A 225 -12.60 -18.69 9.55
N ASP A 226 -12.64 -17.46 10.07
CA ASP A 226 -13.82 -16.92 10.74
C ASP A 226 -14.08 -15.45 10.39
N ILE A 227 -15.33 -15.10 10.11
CA ILE A 227 -15.82 -13.72 10.08
C ILE A 227 -16.92 -13.58 11.12
N TYR A 228 -16.73 -12.71 12.12
CA TYR A 228 -17.76 -12.41 13.11
C TYR A 228 -18.54 -11.18 12.66
N TYR A 229 -19.75 -11.36 12.14
CA TYR A 229 -20.61 -10.27 11.73
C TYR A 229 -21.64 -9.96 12.83
N GLN A 230 -21.62 -8.73 13.35
CA GLN A 230 -22.43 -8.30 14.50
C GLN A 230 -23.90 -8.04 14.15
N SER A 231 -24.48 -8.88 13.30
CA SER A 231 -25.85 -8.78 12.81
C SER A 231 -26.33 -10.14 12.32
N THR A 232 -27.55 -10.21 11.78
CA THR A 232 -28.18 -11.46 11.32
C THR A 232 -27.62 -11.99 10.01
N THR A 233 -27.82 -13.28 9.76
CA THR A 233 -27.60 -13.97 8.49
C THR A 233 -28.32 -13.28 7.32
N LEU A 234 -29.56 -12.83 7.52
CA LEU A 234 -30.30 -12.04 6.53
C LEU A 234 -29.56 -10.76 6.14
N ASN A 235 -29.04 -10.03 7.13
CA ASN A 235 -28.29 -8.80 6.88
C ASN A 235 -26.95 -9.10 6.21
N TRP A 236 -26.31 -10.24 6.52
CA TRP A 236 -25.11 -10.69 5.82
C TRP A 236 -25.38 -10.95 4.34
N ASP A 237 -26.48 -11.63 4.02
CA ASP A 237 -26.87 -11.91 2.63
C ASP A 237 -27.16 -10.63 1.84
N MET A 238 -27.62 -9.57 2.51
CA MET A 238 -27.88 -8.25 1.93
C MET A 238 -26.64 -7.40 1.69
N ILE A 239 -25.49 -7.71 2.31
CA ILE A 239 -24.23 -6.99 2.05
C ILE A 239 -23.86 -7.12 0.57
N GLY A 240 -23.59 -5.99 -0.09
CA GLY A 240 -23.05 -5.97 -1.43
C GLY A 240 -21.61 -6.50 -1.45
N LYS A 241 -21.39 -7.64 -2.09
CA LYS A 241 -20.08 -8.29 -2.18
C LYS A 241 -19.48 -8.09 -3.57
N GLY A 242 -18.29 -7.52 -3.64
CA GLY A 242 -17.58 -7.25 -4.87
C GLY A 242 -17.17 -8.52 -5.61
N HIS A 243 -16.75 -8.36 -6.87
CA HIS A 243 -16.22 -9.46 -7.67
C HIS A 243 -15.06 -10.15 -6.92
N ALA A 244 -15.07 -11.50 -6.91
CA ALA A 244 -14.01 -12.31 -6.31
C ALA A 244 -13.62 -11.94 -4.85
N TRP A 245 -14.53 -11.33 -4.08
CA TRP A 245 -14.25 -10.82 -2.72
C TRP A 245 -13.62 -11.85 -1.78
N ASN A 246 -13.88 -13.15 -1.97
CA ASN A 246 -13.34 -14.27 -1.18
C ASN A 246 -12.74 -15.40 -2.04
N SER A 247 -12.12 -15.07 -3.18
CA SER A 247 -11.52 -16.09 -4.07
C SER A 247 -10.24 -16.71 -3.49
N ASN A 248 -9.93 -17.96 -3.84
CA ASN A 248 -8.70 -18.64 -3.41
C ASN A 248 -7.47 -18.40 -4.33
N ASN A 249 -7.61 -17.55 -5.36
CA ASN A 249 -6.59 -17.07 -6.32
C ASN A 249 -5.27 -17.88 -6.46
N LEU A 250 -5.36 -19.18 -6.77
CA LEU A 250 -4.20 -20.04 -7.02
C LEU A 250 -3.84 -20.02 -8.53
N PRO A 251 -2.58 -19.74 -8.91
CA PRO A 251 -2.14 -19.95 -10.28
C PRO A 251 -2.25 -21.43 -10.66
N GLY A 252 -3.18 -21.78 -11.55
CA GLY A 252 -3.32 -23.14 -12.08
C GLY A 252 -4.30 -24.08 -11.36
N GLU A 253 -5.03 -23.62 -10.35
CA GLU A 253 -6.18 -24.37 -9.77
C GLU A 253 -7.53 -23.81 -10.25
N GLU A 254 -8.58 -24.63 -10.21
CA GLU A 254 -9.94 -24.16 -10.46
C GLU A 254 -10.27 -23.03 -9.49
N ARG A 255 -10.89 -21.94 -9.99
CA ARG A 255 -11.23 -20.74 -9.21
C ARG A 255 -12.20 -21.07 -8.06
N GLY A 256 -11.65 -21.55 -6.95
CA GLY A 256 -12.39 -21.92 -5.74
C GLY A 256 -12.65 -20.73 -4.82
N LEU A 257 -13.61 -20.89 -3.92
CA LEU A 257 -13.85 -19.97 -2.81
C LEU A 257 -12.94 -20.35 -1.63
N LEU A 258 -12.50 -19.36 -0.87
CA LEU A 258 -11.94 -19.60 0.46
C LEU A 258 -12.99 -20.28 1.35
N SER A 259 -12.53 -21.20 2.19
CA SER A 259 -13.38 -21.84 3.19
C SER A 259 -13.24 -21.14 4.52
N PHE A 260 -14.35 -20.65 5.05
CA PHE A 260 -14.46 -19.98 6.35
C PHE A 260 -15.92 -19.97 6.79
N THR A 261 -16.13 -19.75 8.09
CA THR A 261 -17.46 -19.61 8.68
C THR A 261 -17.74 -18.14 8.94
N VAL A 262 -18.95 -17.69 8.62
CA VAL A 262 -19.45 -16.38 9.05
C VAL A 262 -20.37 -16.59 10.24
N HIS A 263 -19.97 -16.10 11.39
CA HIS A 263 -20.75 -16.12 12.62
C HIS A 263 -21.64 -14.87 12.67
N CYS A 264 -22.94 -15.07 12.54
CA CYS A 264 -23.95 -14.03 12.71
C CYS A 264 -24.64 -14.18 14.07
N THR A 265 -25.41 -13.18 14.49
CA THR A 265 -26.10 -13.19 15.80
C THR A 265 -27.21 -14.25 15.90
N ASP A 266 -27.70 -14.76 14.77
CA ASP A 266 -28.81 -15.72 14.66
C ASP A 266 -28.42 -17.05 13.98
N GLY A 267 -27.13 -17.28 13.70
CA GLY A 267 -26.63 -18.52 13.11
C GLY A 267 -25.33 -18.36 12.35
N ASP A 268 -24.82 -19.47 11.83
CA ASP A 268 -23.56 -19.53 11.07
C ASP A 268 -23.82 -19.76 9.58
N ILE A 269 -22.95 -19.21 8.73
CA ILE A 269 -22.96 -19.42 7.27
C ILE A 269 -21.60 -19.97 6.86
N GLU A 270 -21.58 -21.14 6.23
CA GLU A 270 -20.35 -21.77 5.74
C GLU A 270 -20.03 -21.35 4.30
N TYR A 271 -18.81 -20.89 4.08
CA TYR A 271 -18.21 -20.69 2.77
C TYR A 271 -17.19 -21.80 2.50
N GLY A 272 -17.04 -22.18 1.23
CA GLY A 272 -16.08 -23.18 0.77
C GLY A 272 -16.65 -24.13 -0.30
N PRO A 273 -15.83 -25.00 -0.89
CA PRO A 273 -16.33 -26.05 -1.76
C PRO A 273 -17.26 -26.98 -0.96
N VAL A 274 -18.48 -27.20 -1.45
CA VAL A 274 -19.36 -28.24 -0.92
C VAL A 274 -18.63 -29.57 -1.11
N LEU A 275 -18.13 -30.15 -0.02
CA LEU A 275 -17.62 -31.52 -0.07
C LEU A 275 -18.76 -32.41 -0.59
N PRO A 276 -18.52 -33.29 -1.59
CA PRO A 276 -19.54 -34.23 -2.01
C PRO A 276 -20.00 -35.00 -0.77
N GLN A 277 -21.30 -34.96 -0.48
CA GLN A 277 -21.86 -35.82 0.56
C GLN A 277 -21.63 -37.27 0.12
N GLU A 278 -20.90 -38.04 0.94
CA GLU A 278 -20.71 -39.49 0.76
C GLU A 278 -22.03 -40.27 0.95
#